data_AF-A0A3N5IUU7-F1
#
_entry.id   AF-A0A3N5IUU7-F1
#
_cell.length_a   1.000
_cell.length_b   1.000
_cell.length_c   1.000
_cell.angle_alpha   90.00
_cell.angle_beta   90.00
_cell.angle_gamma   90.00
#
_symmetry.space_group_name_H-M   'P 1'
#
loop_
_entity.id
_entity.type
_entity.pdbx_description
1 polymer ?
#
loop_
_entity_poly.entity_id
_entity_poly.type
_entity_poly.pdbx_seq_one_letter_code
_entity_poly.pdbx_strand_id
1 'polypeptide(L)'
;MRESTVESAFRKRMKACGGESYKFVSPGRRGVPDRLVLRPIPEYHRAIVSNYVWFVEAKAPGKKPRVEQAREHKRLRDMGFVVEVVDR
;
A
#
# COMPACT_ATOMS: atom_id res chain seq x y z
N MET A 1 -4.95 -8.73 -27.40
CA MET A 1 -4.15 -8.05 -26.36
C MET A 1 -4.26 -8.87 -25.09
N ARG A 2 -3.15 -9.30 -24.48
CA ARG A 2 -3.22 -10.11 -23.25
C ARG A 2 -3.49 -9.19 -22.06
N GLU A 3 -4.24 -9.67 -21.08
CA GLU A 3 -4.53 -8.95 -19.84
C GLU A 3 -3.24 -8.51 -19.13
N SER A 4 -2.20 -9.34 -19.16
CA SER A 4 -0.86 -9.01 -18.65
C SER A 4 -0.21 -7.81 -19.34
N THR A 5 -0.51 -7.55 -20.61
CA THR A 5 -0.02 -6.37 -21.34
C THR A 5 -0.70 -5.11 -20.83
N VAL A 6 -2.03 -5.16 -20.63
CA VAL A 6 -2.81 -4.05 -20.07
C VAL A 6 -2.35 -3.73 -18.65
N GLU A 7 -2.20 -4.76 -17.83
CA GLU A 7 -1.78 -4.65 -16.43
C GLU A 7 -0.35 -4.06 -16.30
N SER A 8 0.56 -4.45 -17.20
CA SER A 8 1.92 -3.89 -17.28
C SER A 8 1.92 -2.42 -17.69
N ALA A 9 1.14 -2.05 -18.71
CA ALA A 9 0.99 -0.66 -19.11
C ALA A 9 0.39 0.20 -17.99
N PHE A 10 -0.62 -0.33 -17.28
CA PHE A 10 -1.25 0.33 -16.14
C PHE A 10 -0.26 0.62 -15.01
N ARG A 11 0.53 -0.39 -14.59
CA ARG A 11 1.58 -0.21 -13.57
C ARG A 11 2.56 0.90 -13.93
N LYS A 12 3.04 0.91 -15.18
CA LYS A 12 3.96 1.95 -15.68
C LYS A 12 3.34 3.33 -15.58
N ARG A 13 2.07 3.47 -15.95
CA ARG A 13 1.34 4.75 -15.87
C ARG A 13 1.16 5.21 -14.42
N MET A 14 0.78 4.33 -13.50
CA MET A 14 0.62 4.70 -12.09
C MET A 14 1.93 5.19 -11.48
N LYS A 15 3.03 4.49 -11.81
CA LYS A 15 4.38 4.89 -11.39
C LYS A 15 4.78 6.25 -11.98
N ALA A 16 4.48 6.51 -13.25
CA ALA A 16 4.74 7.80 -13.89
C ALA A 16 3.94 8.95 -13.24
N CYS A 17 2.78 8.67 -12.65
CA CYS A 17 1.98 9.63 -11.89
C CYS A 17 2.41 9.77 -10.42
N GLY A 18 3.57 9.22 -10.03
CA GLY A 18 4.09 9.25 -8.66
C GLY A 18 3.37 8.32 -7.67
N GLY A 19 2.50 7.43 -8.16
CA GLY A 19 1.78 6.45 -7.34
C GLY A 19 2.41 5.05 -7.39
N GLU A 20 1.86 4.16 -6.57
CA GLU A 20 2.22 2.75 -6.51
C GLU A 20 1.08 1.84 -6.92
N SER A 21 1.42 0.67 -7.45
CA SER A 21 0.45 -0.34 -7.89
C SER A 21 0.86 -1.72 -7.37
N TYR A 22 0.37 -2.04 -6.17
CA TYR A 22 0.60 -3.34 -5.53
C TYR A 22 -0.27 -4.40 -6.16
N LYS A 23 0.25 -5.63 -6.28
CA LYS A 23 -0.61 -6.79 -6.52
C LYS A 23 -1.47 -7.00 -5.27
N PHE A 24 -2.79 -7.05 -5.43
CA PHE A 24 -3.67 -7.29 -4.31
C PHE A 24 -3.97 -8.79 -4.21
N VAL A 25 -3.60 -9.38 -3.07
CA VAL A 25 -3.84 -10.79 -2.76
C VAL A 25 -4.48 -10.82 -1.38
N SER A 26 -5.65 -11.45 -1.28
CA SER A 26 -6.36 -11.63 -0.02
C SER A 26 -6.59 -13.13 0.21
N PRO A 27 -5.71 -13.81 0.96
CA PRO A 27 -5.92 -15.20 1.35
C PRO A 27 -7.31 -15.37 1.97
N GLY A 28 -8.04 -16.42 1.57
CA GLY A 28 -9.40 -16.68 2.07
C GLY A 28 -10.52 -15.85 1.41
N ARG A 29 -10.21 -14.92 0.48
CA ARG A 29 -11.23 -14.14 -0.24
C ARG A 29 -11.02 -14.22 -1.75
N ARG A 30 -11.96 -14.87 -2.45
CA ARG A 30 -11.96 -14.96 -3.92
C ARG A 30 -12.51 -13.67 -4.55
N GLY A 31 -12.06 -13.39 -5.77
CA GLY A 31 -12.59 -12.28 -6.59
C GLY A 31 -12.16 -10.88 -6.13
N VAL A 32 -11.04 -10.74 -5.42
CA VAL A 32 -10.45 -9.42 -5.18
C VAL A 32 -9.91 -8.83 -6.49
N PRO A 33 -9.92 -7.50 -6.67
CA PRO A 33 -9.28 -6.86 -7.82
C PRO A 33 -7.77 -7.18 -7.90
N ASP A 34 -7.17 -7.10 -9.09
CA ASP A 34 -5.76 -7.48 -9.29
C ASP A 34 -4.74 -6.53 -8.65
N ARG A 35 -5.14 -5.28 -8.43
CA ARG A 35 -4.27 -4.17 -8.05
C ARG A 35 -4.86 -3.31 -6.95
N LEU A 36 -4.04 -2.95 -5.97
CA LEU A 36 -4.28 -1.85 -5.03
C LEU A 36 -3.39 -0.67 -5.45
N VAL A 37 -4.01 0.46 -5.79
CA VAL A 37 -3.29 1.65 -6.27
C VAL A 37 -3.25 2.71 -5.19
N LEU A 38 -2.05 3.18 -4.89
CA LEU A 38 -1.81 4.25 -3.92
C LEU A 38 -1.25 5.47 -4.63
N ARG A 39 -1.68 6.66 -4.23
CA ARG A 39 -1.11 7.93 -4.70
C ARG A 39 -0.68 8.75 -3.51
N PRO A 40 0.32 9.63 -3.64
CA PRO A 40 0.67 10.57 -2.58
C PRO A 40 -0.58 11.36 -2.17
N ILE A 41 -0.88 11.35 -0.87
CA ILE A 41 -2.03 12.04 -0.30
C ILE A 41 -1.61 13.49 -0.02
N PRO A 42 -2.26 14.47 -0.66
CA PRO A 42 -2.05 15.88 -0.35
C PRO A 42 -2.35 16.14 1.13
N GLU A 43 -1.62 17.07 1.75
CA GLU A 43 -1.73 17.36 3.18
C GLU A 43 -3.18 17.60 3.64
N TYR A 44 -3.94 18.39 2.88
CA TYR A 44 -5.34 18.71 3.16
C TYR A 44 -6.30 17.50 3.07
N HIS A 45 -5.88 16.37 2.49
CA HIS A 45 -6.63 15.12 2.46
C HIS A 45 -6.14 14.08 3.47
N ARG A 46 -5.00 14.28 4.14
CA ARG A 46 -4.43 13.24 5.02
C ARG A 46 -5.39 12.88 6.16
N ALA A 47 -6.01 13.88 6.79
CA ALA A 47 -6.94 13.66 7.91
C ALA A 47 -8.17 12.83 7.51
N ILE A 48 -8.73 13.05 6.32
CA ILE A 48 -9.89 12.26 5.88
C ILE A 48 -9.47 10.85 5.45
N VAL A 49 -8.35 10.70 4.72
CA VAL A 49 -7.89 9.38 4.27
C VAL A 49 -7.47 8.50 5.46
N SER A 50 -6.84 9.09 6.48
CA SER A 50 -6.47 8.39 7.71
C SER A 50 -7.68 7.89 8.52
N ASN A 51 -8.92 8.26 8.19
CA ASN A 51 -10.09 7.69 8.86
C ASN A 51 -10.56 6.37 8.22
N TYR A 52 -10.11 6.06 7.00
CA TYR A 52 -10.63 4.93 6.22
C TYR A 52 -9.55 3.95 5.76
N VAL A 53 -8.29 4.38 5.61
CA VAL A 53 -7.22 3.57 5.02
C VAL A 53 -6.02 3.51 5.95
N TRP A 54 -5.73 2.32 6.46
CA TRP A 54 -4.60 2.03 7.34
C TRP A 54 -3.80 0.87 6.77
N PHE A 55 -2.48 0.99 6.80
CA PHE A 55 -1.58 -0.14 6.64
C PHE A 55 -1.17 -0.61 8.02
N VAL A 56 -1.35 -1.89 8.31
CA VAL A 56 -1.06 -2.46 9.61
C VAL A 56 -0.11 -3.64 9.47
N GLU A 57 1.02 -3.56 10.18
CA GLU A 57 1.98 -4.66 10.32
C GLU A 57 1.85 -5.26 11.72
N ALA A 58 1.38 -6.51 11.79
CA ALA A 58 1.28 -7.24 13.05
C ALA A 58 2.61 -7.92 13.41
N LYS A 59 3.08 -7.72 14.65
CA LYS A 59 4.29 -8.37 15.18
C LYS A 59 3.95 -9.13 16.46
N ALA A 60 4.77 -10.13 16.79
CA ALA A 60 4.75 -10.68 18.14
C ALA A 60 5.18 -9.60 19.15
N PRO A 61 4.68 -9.63 20.40
CA PRO A 61 5.02 -8.63 21.42
C PRO A 61 6.51 -8.33 21.51
N GLY A 62 6.88 -7.05 21.46
CA GLY A 62 8.27 -6.58 21.56
C GLY A 62 9.15 -6.84 20.33
N LYS A 63 8.61 -7.42 19.25
CA LYS A 63 9.34 -7.61 17.99
C LYS A 63 9.19 -6.40 17.07
N LYS A 64 10.29 -6.02 16.44
CA LYS A 64 10.33 -4.93 15.46
C LYS A 64 10.06 -5.45 14.03
N PRO A 65 9.56 -4.60 13.12
CA PRO A 65 9.54 -4.91 11.70
C PRO A 65 10.95 -5.21 11.18
N ARG A 66 11.03 -6.08 10.17
CA ARG A 66 12.29 -6.35 9.47
C ARG A 66 12.72 -5.11 8.68
N VAL A 67 13.99 -5.05 8.27
CA VAL A 67 14.57 -3.87 7.58
C VAL A 67 13.79 -3.54 6.31
N GLU A 68 13.43 -4.54 5.53
CA GLU A 68 12.64 -4.39 4.31
C GLU A 68 11.22 -3.85 4.60
N GLN A 69 10.60 -4.25 5.70
CA GLN A 69 9.29 -3.76 6.13
C GLN A 69 9.39 -2.30 6.57
N ALA A 70 10.41 -1.97 7.38
CA ALA A 70 10.64 -0.61 7.84
C ALA A 70 10.86 0.37 6.67
N ARG A 71 11.58 -0.05 5.63
CA ARG A 71 11.77 0.73 4.39
C ARG A 71 10.43 0.98 3.68
N GLU A 72 9.58 -0.03 3.60
CA GLU A 72 8.26 0.11 2.96
C GLU A 72 7.31 0.97 3.79
N HIS A 73 7.32 0.82 5.12
CA HIS A 73 6.54 1.68 6.02
C HIS A 73 6.95 3.14 5.85
N LYS A 74 8.26 3.42 5.75
CA LYS A 74 8.76 4.76 5.49
C LYS A 74 8.21 5.29 4.16
N ARG A 75 8.28 4.50 3.08
CA ARG A 75 7.75 4.90 1.76
C ARG A 75 6.26 5.26 1.83
N LEU A 76 5.45 4.42 2.47
CA LEU A 76 4.00 4.65 2.61
C LEU A 76 3.69 5.90 3.46
N ARG A 77 4.46 6.13 4.53
CA ARG A 77 4.35 7.36 5.34
C ARG A 77 4.78 8.61 4.58
N ASP A 78 5.84 8.53 3.79
CA ASP A 78 6.28 9.64 2.91
C ASP A 78 5.20 9.97 1.87
N MET A 79 4.41 8.98 1.43
CA MET A 79 3.22 9.17 0.59
C MET A 79 2.00 9.71 1.35
N GLY A 80 2.08 9.90 2.67
CA GLY A 80 1.00 10.45 3.50
C GLY A 80 0.01 9.44 4.08
N PHE A 81 0.29 8.13 3.96
CA PHE A 81 -0.55 7.09 4.54
C PHE A 81 -0.18 6.79 6.01
N VAL A 82 -1.17 6.38 6.79
CA VAL A 82 -0.96 5.85 8.13
C VAL A 82 -0.44 4.42 8.02
N VAL A 83 0.66 4.15 8.74
CA VAL A 83 1.25 2.81 8.87
C VAL A 83 1.49 2.53 10.34
N GLU A 84 0.76 1.56 10.88
CA GLU A 84 0.87 1.14 12.28
C GLU A 84 1.57 -0.20 12.41
N VAL A 85 2.32 -0.33 13.50
CA VAL A 85 2.90 -1.60 13.94
C VAL A 85 2.18 -2.00 15.21
N VAL A 86 1.44 -3.10 15.16
CA VAL A 86 0.63 -3.58 16.27
C VAL A 86 1.27 -4.86 16.82
N ASP A 87 1.61 -4.83 18.10
CA ASP A 87 2.19 -5.97 18.81
C ASP A 87 1.39 -6.39 20.06
N ARG A 88 0.22 -5.77 20.27
CA ARG A 88 -0.75 -6.01 21.35
C ARG A 88 -2.12 -5.44 21.01
#